data_AF-A0A7X6UB23-F1
#
_entry.id   AF-A0A7X6UB23-F1
#
_cell.length_a   1.000
_cell.length_b   1.000
_cell.length_c   1.000
_cell.angle_alpha   90.00
_cell.angle_beta   90.00
_cell.angle_gamma   90.00
#
_symmetry.space_group_name_H-M   'P 1'
#
loop_
_entity.id
_entity.type
_entity.pdbx_description
1 polymer ?
#
loop_
_entity_poly.entity_id
_entity_poly.type
_entity_poly.pdbx_seq_one_letter_code
_entity_poly.pdbx_strand_id
1 'polypeptide(L)' 'PPVMPRVTPHDLRHTAASLAISAGANVKAVQRMLGHASAAMTLDTYAELFDDDLDDVAAALDQQRRKALGGD' A
#
# COMPACT_ATOMS: atom_id res chain seq x y z
N PRO A 1 -28.83 -24.37 -5.27
CA PRO A 1 -27.37 -24.09 -5.42
C PRO A 1 -27.00 -22.72 -4.84
N PRO A 2 -25.85 -22.56 -4.17
CA PRO A 2 -25.39 -21.24 -3.76
C PRO A 2 -25.14 -20.39 -5.01
N VAL A 3 -25.71 -19.19 -5.03
CA VAL A 3 -25.47 -18.20 -6.09
C VAL A 3 -24.12 -17.57 -5.77
N MET A 4 -23.14 -17.76 -6.64
CA MET A 4 -21.85 -17.09 -6.49
C MET A 4 -22.04 -15.58 -6.74
N PRO A 5 -21.42 -14.71 -5.93
CA PRO A 5 -21.47 -13.27 -6.15
C PRO A 5 -20.91 -12.92 -7.53
N ARG A 6 -21.52 -11.94 -8.18
CA ARG A 6 -21.09 -11.48 -9.49
C ARG A 6 -19.89 -10.54 -9.33
N VAL A 7 -18.71 -10.98 -9.77
CA VAL A 7 -17.47 -10.20 -9.73
C VAL A 7 -17.48 -9.13 -10.83
N THR A 8 -17.04 -7.92 -10.48
CA THR A 8 -16.93 -6.77 -11.38
C THR A 8 -15.47 -6.34 -11.56
N PRO A 9 -15.14 -5.58 -12.62
CA PRO A 9 -13.82 -4.98 -12.77
C PRO A 9 -13.41 -4.07 -11.59
N HIS A 10 -14.38 -3.48 -10.89
CA HIS A 10 -14.12 -2.66 -9.71
C HIS A 10 -13.60 -3.51 -8.54
N ASP A 11 -14.13 -4.72 -8.35
CA ASP A 11 -13.68 -5.64 -7.31
C ASP A 11 -12.25 -6.14 -7.57
N LEU A 12 -11.92 -6.36 -8.86
CA LEU A 12 -10.57 -6.71 -9.28
C LEU A 12 -9.59 -5.54 -9.06
N ARG A 13 -10.03 -4.30 -9.30
CA ARG A 13 -9.23 -3.09 -9.03
C ARG A 13 -8.92 -2.97 -7.53
N HIS A 14 -9.90 -3.21 -6.67
CA HIS A 14 -9.68 -3.24 -5.22
C HIS A 14 -8.68 -4.32 -4.82
N THR A 15 -8.85 -5.53 -5.35
CA THR A 15 -7.93 -6.65 -5.06
C THR A 15 -6.50 -6.32 -5.50
N ALA A 16 -6.32 -5.74 -6.69
CA ALA A 16 -5.01 -5.32 -7.18
C ALA A 16 -4.37 -4.24 -6.30
N ALA A 17 -5.16 -3.26 -5.83
CA ALA A 17 -4.69 -2.24 -4.91
C ALA A 17 -4.23 -2.86 -3.58
N SER A 18 -5.05 -3.70 -2.95
CA SER A 18 -4.70 -4.37 -1.68
C SER A 18 -3.44 -5.22 -1.78
N LEU A 19 -3.30 -5.99 -2.87
CA LEU A 19 -2.09 -6.80 -3.10
C LEU A 19 -0.84 -5.94 -3.30
N ALA A 20 -0.95 -4.83 -4.03
CA ALA A 20 0.18 -3.93 -4.23
C ALA A 20 0.64 -3.28 -2.91
N ILE A 21 -0.32 -2.83 -2.08
CA ILE A 21 -0.03 -2.23 -0.77
C ILE A 21 0.60 -3.27 0.15
N SER A 22 0.03 -4.48 0.23
CA SER A 22 0.60 -5.58 1.02
C SER A 22 2.00 -6.00 0.56
N ALA A 23 2.37 -5.74 -0.71
CA ALA A 23 3.72 -5.95 -1.22
C ALA A 23 4.69 -4.78 -0.93
N GLY A 24 4.27 -3.78 -0.13
CA GLY A 24 5.08 -2.63 0.26
C GLY A 24 5.09 -1.49 -0.77
N ALA A 25 4.16 -1.46 -1.72
CA ALA A 25 4.08 -0.37 -2.67
C ALA A 25 3.56 0.90 -1.98
N ASN A 26 4.33 1.99 -2.04
CA ASN A 26 3.86 3.27 -1.49
C ASN A 26 2.65 3.84 -2.25
N VAL A 27 1.94 4.77 -1.60
CA VAL A 27 0.74 5.44 -2.15
C VAL A 27 0.94 6.01 -3.55
N LYS A 28 2.14 6.50 -3.89
CA LYS A 28 2.40 7.10 -5.20
C LYS A 28 2.49 6.04 -6.31
N ALA A 29 3.09 4.90 -6.01
CA ALA A 29 3.13 3.75 -6.90
C ALA A 29 1.72 3.21 -7.16
N VAL A 30 0.92 3.03 -6.11
CA VAL A 30 -0.47 2.58 -6.20
C VAL A 30 -1.34 3.59 -6.96
N GLN A 31 -1.18 4.89 -6.70
CA GLN A 31 -1.86 5.95 -7.45
C GLN A 31 -1.61 5.81 -8.96
N ARG A 32 -0.34 5.62 -9.36
CA ARG A 32 0.04 5.48 -10.77
C ARG A 32 -0.50 4.19 -11.38
N MET A 33 -0.42 3.08 -10.65
CA MET A 33 -0.97 1.78 -11.06
C MET A 33 -2.47 1.86 -11.35
N LEU A 34 -3.20 2.57 -10.49
CA LEU A 34 -4.65 2.72 -10.60
C LEU A 34 -5.09 3.82 -11.57
N GLY A 35 -4.15 4.68 -12.00
CA GLY A 35 -4.47 5.85 -12.82
C GLY A 35 -5.29 6.90 -12.07
N HIS A 36 -5.16 6.99 -10.75
CA HIS A 36 -5.82 8.04 -9.96
C HIS A 36 -5.18 9.40 -10.24
N ALA A 37 -6.02 10.43 -10.39
CA ALA A 37 -5.59 11.79 -10.66
C ALA A 37 -4.75 12.38 -9.51
N SER A 38 -5.00 11.96 -8.28
CA SER A 38 -4.29 12.42 -7.09
C SER A 38 -4.01 11.28 -6.11
N ALA A 39 -3.01 11.48 -5.25
CA ALA A 39 -2.73 10.55 -4.15
C ALA A 39 -3.86 10.55 -3.12
N ALA A 40 -4.48 11.71 -2.88
CA ALA A 40 -5.65 11.85 -2.00
C ALA A 40 -6.75 10.87 -2.38
N MET A 41 -7.13 10.80 -3.67
CA MET A 41 -8.12 9.83 -4.15
C MET A 41 -7.77 8.36 -3.83
N THR A 42 -6.48 8.04 -3.75
CA THR A 42 -6.02 6.70 -3.37
C THR A 42 -6.14 6.49 -1.86
N LEU A 43 -5.74 7.49 -1.07
CA LEU A 43 -5.82 7.45 0.40
C LEU A 43 -7.26 7.46 0.91
N ASP A 44 -8.15 8.20 0.25
CA ASP A 44 -9.58 8.23 0.57
C ASP A 44 -10.22 6.83 0.53
N THR A 45 -9.62 5.88 -0.21
CA THR A 45 -10.13 4.51 -0.36
C THR A 45 -9.27 3.47 0.37
N TYR A 46 -7.96 3.66 0.46
CA TYR A 46 -7.01 2.61 0.90
C TYR A 46 -6.12 3.02 2.07
N ALA A 47 -6.33 4.16 2.71
CA ALA A 47 -5.48 4.64 3.81
C ALA A 47 -5.26 3.59 4.90
N GLU A 48 -6.33 2.87 5.28
CA GLU A 48 -6.31 1.84 6.33
C GLU A 48 -5.30 0.72 6.03
N LEU A 49 -5.06 0.42 4.75
CA LEU A 49 -4.12 -0.62 4.33
C LEU A 49 -2.66 -0.18 4.43
N PHE A 50 -2.41 1.13 4.61
CA PHE A 50 -1.08 1.71 4.84
C PHE A 50 -0.79 1.96 6.33
N ASP A 51 -1.77 1.82 7.22
CA ASP A 51 -1.60 2.21 8.63
C ASP A 51 -0.70 1.24 9.41
N ASP A 52 -0.55 -0.01 8.95
CA ASP A 52 0.34 -1.01 9.55
C ASP A 52 1.85 -0.66 9.37
N ASP A 53 2.18 0.36 8.57
CA ASP A 53 3.57 0.68 8.19
C ASP A 53 4.35 1.49 9.24
N LEU A 54 3.71 2.10 10.25
CA LEU A 54 4.40 3.06 11.14
C LEU A 54 5.50 2.42 11.99
N ASP A 55 5.26 1.23 12.53
CA ASP A 55 6.24 0.47 13.31
C ASP A 55 7.39 -0.03 12.41
N ASP A 56 7.07 -0.46 11.20
CA ASP A 56 8.04 -0.89 10.19
C ASP A 56 8.92 0.28 9.72
N VAL A 57 8.32 1.46 9.54
CA VAL A 57 9.05 2.70 9.24
C VAL A 57 9.99 3.05 10.39
N ALA A 58 9.54 2.96 11.64
CA ALA A 58 10.39 3.22 12.80
C ALA A 58 11.58 2.24 12.87
N ALA A 59 11.33 0.95 12.64
CA ALA A 59 12.37 -0.07 12.59
C ALA A 59 13.38 0.18 11.44
N ALA A 60 12.89 0.52 10.25
CA ALA A 60 13.72 0.84 9.10
C ALA A 60 14.60 2.08 9.35
N LEU A 61 14.03 3.14 9.94
CA LEU A 61 14.76 4.34 10.31
C LEU A 61 15.88 4.05 11.31
N ASP A 62 15.60 3.24 12.34
CA ASP A 62 16.63 2.87 13.33
C ASP A 62 17.74 2.03 12.70
N GLN A 63 17.41 1.12 11.77
CA GLN A 63 18.40 0.35 11.03
C GLN A 63 19.32 1.27 10.19
N GLN A 64 18.75 2.25 9.48
CA GLN A 64 19.53 3.20 8.68
C GLN A 64 20.41 4.08 9.56
N ARG A 65 19.91 4.53 10.70
CA ARG A 65 20.68 5.28 11.70
C ARG A 65 21.88 4.48 12.21
N ARG A 66 21.70 3.21 12.57
CA ARG A 66 22.79 2.33 13.03
C ARG A 66 23.86 2.15 11.94
N LYS A 67 23.46 1.97 10.68
CA LYS A 67 24.41 1.89 9.54
C LYS A 67 25.23 3.17 9.37
N ALA A 68 24.59 4.34 9.50
CA ALA A 68 25.27 5.62 9.36
C ALA A 68 26.24 5.93 10.51
N LEU A 69 25.97 5.44 11.72
CA LEU A 69 26.82 5.63 12.91
C LEU A 69 27.88 4.54 13.09
N GLY A 70 27.66 3.35 12.51
CA GLY A 70 28.56 2.19 12.59
C GLY A 70 29.39 1.96 11.33
N GLY A 71 29.61 3.00 10.53
CA GLY A 71 30.56 2.95 9.42
C GLY A 71 31.99 2.94 9.95
N ASP A 72 32.56 1.74 10.07
CA ASP A 72 33.99 1.45 9.92
C ASP A 72 34.34 1.31 8.43
#